data_AF-A0A0X8G2K7-F1
#
_entry.id   AF-A0A0X8G2K7-F1
#
_cell.length_a   1.000
_cell.length_b   1.000
_cell.length_c   1.000
_cell.angle_alpha   90.00
_cell.angle_beta   90.00
_cell.angle_gamma   90.00
#
_symmetry.space_group_name_H-M   'P 1'
#
loop_
_entity.id
_entity.type
_entity.pdbx_description
1 polymer ?
#
loop_
_entity_poly.entity_id
_entity_poly.type
_entity_poly.pdbx_seq_one_letter_code
_entity_poly.pdbx_strand_id
1 'polypeptide(L)' 'MEPRQEKESLQAVVKIEEWLFLILLGMIPVINLIAFLYLSFSRKINVNKRNFARAVLIYLIIILILVILTTILL' A
#
# COMPACT_ATOMS: atom_id res chain seq x y z
N MET A 1 18.02 -24.70 2.01
CA MET A 1 16.85 -23.83 2.25
C MET A 1 17.07 -22.56 1.44
N GLU A 2 16.09 -22.14 0.64
CA GLU A 2 16.25 -20.96 -0.22
C GLU A 2 16.31 -19.66 0.60
N PRO A 3 17.18 -18.69 0.25
CA PRO A 3 17.43 -17.48 1.04
C PRO A 3 16.24 -16.51 1.17
N ARG A 4 15.12 -16.73 0.46
CA ARG A 4 13.89 -15.94 0.62
C ARG A 4 13.10 -16.32 1.87
N GLN A 5 13.04 -17.61 2.20
CA GLN A 5 12.22 -18.14 3.30
C GLN A 5 12.74 -17.68 4.67
N GLU A 6 14.06 -17.55 4.81
CA GLU A 6 14.71 -17.03 6.03
C GLU A 6 14.47 -15.52 6.23
N LYS A 7 14.47 -14.71 5.15
CA LYS A 7 14.19 -13.27 5.27
C LYS A 7 12.72 -12.95 5.53
N GLU A 8 11.83 -13.84 5.10
CA GLU A 8 10.40 -13.74 5.38
C GLU A 8 10.10 -14.08 6.84
N SER A 9 10.76 -15.09 7.42
CA SER A 9 10.65 -15.44 8.84
C SER A 9 11.31 -14.42 9.79
N LEU A 10 12.29 -13.65 9.32
CA LEU A 10 12.94 -12.57 10.09
C LEU A 10 12.08 -11.31 10.25
N GLN A 11 10.99 -11.16 9.48
CA GLN A 11 10.13 -9.99 9.60
C GLN A 11 9.04 -10.19 10.64
N ALA A 12 8.94 -9.24 11.57
CA ALA A 12 7.88 -9.24 12.57
C ALA A 12 6.49 -9.23 11.89
N VAL A 13 5.57 -10.03 12.39
CA VAL A 13 4.17 -9.99 11.98
C VAL A 13 3.61 -8.59 12.27
N VAL A 14 2.97 -7.99 11.28
CA VAL A 14 2.33 -6.67 11.44
C VAL A 14 1.08 -6.83 12.30
N LYS A 15 0.96 -6.03 13.35
CA LYS A 15 -0.18 -6.10 14.28
C LYS A 15 -1.48 -5.64 13.61
N ILE A 16 -2.62 -6.11 14.12
CA ILE A 16 -3.95 -5.74 13.64
C ILE A 16 -4.18 -4.22 13.73
N GLU A 17 -3.76 -3.60 14.82
CA GLU A 17 -3.89 -2.14 15.03
C GLU A 17 -3.20 -1.32 13.94
N GLU A 18 -2.05 -1.79 13.45
CA GLU A 18 -1.33 -1.15 12.35
C GLU A 18 -2.08 -1.31 11.02
N TRP A 19 -2.68 -2.47 10.77
CA TRP A 19 -3.52 -2.69 9.59
C TRP A 19 -4.75 -1.79 9.60
N LEU A 20 -5.44 -1.67 10.74
CA LEU A 20 -6.58 -0.79 10.90
C LEU A 20 -6.19 0.67 10.64
N PHE A 21 -5.04 1.12 11.17
CA PHE A 21 -4.53 2.46 10.89
C PHE A 21 -4.23 2.68 9.40
N LEU A 22 -3.59 1.71 8.72
CA LEU A 22 -3.31 1.82 7.29
C LEU A 22 -4.59 1.86 6.45
N ILE A 23 -5.61 1.07 6.80
CA ILE A 23 -6.91 1.11 6.11
C ILE A 23 -7.57 2.49 6.31
N LEU A 24 -7.61 2.99 7.55
CA LEU A 24 -8.16 4.31 7.85
C LEU A 24 -7.44 5.42 7.08
N LEU A 25 -6.10 5.35 7.04
CA LEU A 25 -5.27 6.29 6.28
C LEU A 25 -5.60 6.27 4.78
N GLY A 26 -5.97 5.11 4.23
CA GLY A 26 -6.36 4.98 2.82
C GLY A 26 -7.74 5.53 2.47
N MET A 27 -8.62 5.68 3.46
CA MET A 27 -9.94 6.28 3.26
C MET A 27 -9.89 7.81 3.18
N ILE A 28 -8.81 8.44 3.64
CA ILE A 28 -8.66 9.89 3.62
C ILE A 28 -8.13 10.33 2.24
N PRO A 29 -8.93 11.04 1.42
CA PRO A 29 -8.49 11.44 0.09
C PRO A 29 -7.33 12.43 0.15
N VAL A 30 -6.49 12.44 -0.89
CA VAL A 30 -5.27 13.26 -1.05
C VAL A 30 -4.16 12.93 -0.05
N ILE A 31 -4.47 12.83 1.25
CA ILE A 31 -3.52 12.45 2.29
C ILE A 31 -3.06 11.01 2.09
N ASN A 32 -3.95 10.10 1.69
CA ASN A 32 -3.61 8.71 1.37
C ASN A 32 -2.48 8.61 0.34
N LEU A 33 -2.52 9.42 -0.72
CA LEU A 33 -1.52 9.40 -1.79
C LEU A 33 -0.13 9.73 -1.25
N ILE A 34 0.00 10.85 -0.53
CA ILE A 34 1.28 11.30 0.03
C ILE A 34 1.82 10.27 1.04
N ALA A 35 0.94 9.81 1.94
CA ALA A 35 1.32 8.88 2.98
C ALA A 35 1.77 7.52 2.41
N PHE A 36 1.05 6.97 1.43
CA PHE A 36 1.42 5.70 0.81
C PHE A 36 2.61 5.82 -0.13
N LEU A 37 2.88 6.97 -0.75
CA LEU A 37 4.16 7.23 -1.43
C LEU A 37 5.32 7.15 -0.45
N TYR A 38 5.22 7.84 0.69
CA TYR A 38 6.25 7.75 1.73
C TYR A 38 6.44 6.30 2.22
N LEU A 39 5.33 5.60 2.47
CA LEU A 39 5.35 4.22 2.95
C LEU A 39 5.91 3.25 1.89
N SER A 40 5.59 3.40 0.61
CA SER A 40 6.00 2.49 -0.46
C SER A 40 7.50 2.50 -0.76
N PHE A 41 8.16 3.63 -0.48
CA PHE A 41 9.59 3.83 -0.75
C PHE A 41 10.46 3.83 0.51
N SER A 42 9.87 3.83 1.71
CA SER A 42 10.63 3.76 2.95
C SER A 42 11.36 2.42 3.10
N ARG A 43 12.67 2.47 3.31
CA ARG A 43 13.52 1.29 3.56
C ARG A 43 13.46 0.79 5.01
N LYS A 44 12.96 1.62 5.93
CA LYS A 44 12.96 1.35 7.38
C LYS A 44 11.70 0.68 7.90
N ILE A 45 10.71 0.42 7.03
CA ILE A 45 9.45 -0.18 7.42
C ILE A 45 9.37 -1.67 7.05
N ASN A 46 8.49 -2.37 7.76
CA ASN A 46 8.10 -3.74 7.46
C ASN A 46 7.71 -3.90 5.97
N VAL A 47 8.20 -4.96 5.33
CA VAL A 47 8.01 -5.20 3.90
C VAL A 47 6.54 -5.44 3.57
N ASN A 48 5.75 -6.03 4.46
CA ASN A 48 4.32 -6.25 4.25
C ASN A 48 3.56 -4.92 4.17
N LYS A 49 3.88 -3.96 5.06
CA LYS A 49 3.33 -2.60 5.01
C LYS A 49 3.75 -1.87 3.74
N ARG A 50 5.02 -2.03 3.33
CA ARG A 50 5.54 -1.45 2.08
C ARG A 50 4.84 -2.01 0.85
N ASN A 51 4.61 -3.31 0.81
CA ASN A 51 3.92 -3.97 -0.30
C ASN A 51 2.46 -3.53 -0.37
N PHE A 52 1.78 -3.46 0.79
CA PHE A 52 0.42 -2.92 0.87
C PHE A 52 0.34 -1.48 0.34
N ALA A 53 1.28 -0.61 0.73
CA ALA A 53 1.33 0.76 0.22
C ALA A 53 1.43 0.82 -1.32
N ARG A 54 2.27 -0.03 -1.91
CA ARG A 54 2.40 -0.14 -3.37
C ARG A 54 1.12 -0.62 -4.03
N ALA A 55 0.45 -1.61 -3.43
CA ALA A 55 -0.83 -2.10 -3.91
C ALA A 55 -1.89 -0.99 -3.91
N VAL A 56 -1.99 -0.21 -2.83
CA VAL A 56 -2.91 0.93 -2.75
C VAL A 56 -2.63 1.96 -3.84
N LEU A 57 -1.36 2.33 -4.07
CA LEU A 57 -0.99 3.26 -5.13
C LEU A 57 -1.37 2.74 -6.53
N ILE A 58 -1.19 1.44 -6.79
CA ILE A 58 -1.62 0.81 -8.05
C ILE A 58 -3.15 0.87 -8.18
N TYR A 59 -3.89 0.58 -7.12
CA TYR A 59 -5.35 0.70 -7.13
C TYR A 59 -5.81 2.14 -7.38
N LEU A 60 -5.14 3.15 -6.81
CA LEU A 60 -5.46 4.55 -7.09
C LEU A 60 -5.29 4.88 -8.59
N ILE A 61 -4.23 4.37 -9.23
CA ILE A 61 -4.02 4.54 -10.67
C ILE A 61 -5.12 3.84 -11.48
N ILE A 62 -5.48 2.60 -11.11
CA ILE A 62 -6.54 1.85 -11.78
C ILE A 62 -7.88 2.60 -11.67
N ILE A 63 -8.23 3.07 -10.48
CA ILE A 63 -9.47 3.84 -10.26
C ILE A 63 -9.45 5.13 -11.09
N LEU A 64 -8.32 5.85 -11.12
CA LEU A 64 -8.18 7.06 -11.94
C LEU A 64 -8.43 6.77 -13.43
N ILE A 65 -7.84 5.69 -13.97
CA ILE A 65 -8.05 5.28 -15.36
C ILE A 65 -9.52 4.94 -15.60
N LEU A 66 -10.15 4.17 -14.70
CA LEU A 66 -11.56 3.81 -14.82
C LEU A 66 -12.47 5.03 -14.82
N VAL A 67 -12.23 6.02 -13.95
CA VAL A 67 -12.98 7.29 -13.91
C VAL A 67 -12.82 8.08 -15.21
N ILE A 68 -11.61 8.15 -15.77
CA ILE A 68 -11.37 8.83 -17.04
C ILE A 68 -12.12 8.11 -18.19
N LEU A 69 -12.04 6.79 -18.24
CA LEU A 69 -12.74 6.01 -19.29
C LEU A 69 -14.25 6.15 -19.20
N THR A 70 -14.82 6.09 -17.98
CA THR A 70 -16.27 6.21 -17.79
C THR A 70 -16.76 7.62 -18.09
N THR A 71 -16.01 8.66 -17.75
CA THR A 71 -16.38 10.06 -18.04
C THR A 71 -16.24 10.44 -19.51
N ILE A 72 -15.39 9.76 -20.28
CA ILE A 72 -15.27 9.98 -21.73
C ILE A 72 -16.32 9.18 -22.52
N LEU A 73 -16.66 7.98 -22.04
CA LEU A 73 -17.60 7.08 -22.73
C LEU A 73 -19.07 7.39 -22.45
N LEU A 74 -19.39 7.96 -21.29
CA LEU A 74 -20.73 8.38 -20.86
C LEU A 74 -21.05 9.80 -21.37
#